data_AF-A0A643JZM6-F1
#
_entry.id   AF-A0A643JZM6-F1
#
_cell.length_a   1.000
_cell.length_b   1.000
_cell.length_c   1.000
_cell.angle_alpha   90.00
_cell.angle_beta   90.00
_cell.angle_gamma   90.00
#
_symmetry.space_group_name_H-M   'P 1'
#
loop_
_entity.id
_entity.type
_entity.pdbx_description
1 polymer ?
#
loop_
_entity_poly.entity_id
_entity_poly.type
_entity_poly.pdbx_seq_one_letter_code
_entity_poly.pdbx_strand_id
1 'polypeptide(L)'
;MSGQTSGSAMHTLMISANGPVDYEFTVDGTLEADTEFGDFSADEDDIVFDPDGPAGQAVRDETGPRPENAGETNFLGDRFIISGYAQLTVVPEPGYDAYVYVDEMLVSPLAVELPGYVNEWRSVMITANGPTAYELLLEGAIQPDTDSGDFSADSDEATTQNADGTVTVADTTGPRPADAGGRHFLGDRYRFNGSIEALSLDYDRSQYEVNVYFDEQNVG
;
A
#
# COMPACT_ATOMS: atom_id res chain seq x y z
N MET A 1 30.70 -23.89 18.84
CA MET A 1 30.17 -22.52 18.81
C MET A 1 29.64 -22.31 17.41
N SER A 2 28.35 -22.60 17.21
CA SER A 2 27.65 -22.32 15.95
C SER A 2 27.24 -20.86 15.99
N GLY A 3 27.92 -20.02 15.20
CA GLY A 3 27.48 -18.65 14.99
C GLY A 3 26.15 -18.69 14.25
N GLN A 4 25.07 -18.27 14.91
CA GLN A 4 23.90 -17.78 14.20
C GLN A 4 24.37 -16.55 13.42
N THR A 5 24.47 -16.69 12.10
CA THR A 5 24.29 -15.54 11.22
C THR A 5 22.88 -15.05 11.50
N SER A 6 22.75 -14.03 12.34
CA SER A 6 21.57 -13.18 12.36
C SER A 6 21.44 -12.64 10.94
N GLY A 7 20.61 -13.25 10.11
CA GLY A 7 20.16 -12.61 8.89
C GLY A 7 19.56 -11.27 9.33
N SER A 8 20.06 -10.18 8.79
CA SER A 8 19.46 -8.86 8.97
C SER A 8 17.97 -8.96 8.63
N ALA A 9 17.12 -8.33 9.45
CA ALA A 9 15.69 -8.28 9.19
C ALA A 9 15.44 -7.73 7.77
N MET A 10 14.46 -8.30 7.09
CA MET A 10 13.98 -7.77 5.82
C MET A 10 13.03 -6.61 6.13
N HIS A 11 13.18 -5.52 5.39
CA HIS A 11 12.38 -4.30 5.47
C HIS A 11 11.75 -4.02 4.11
N THR A 12 10.71 -3.18 4.11
CA THR A 12 10.10 -2.68 2.88
C THR A 12 10.24 -1.16 2.78
N LEU A 13 10.48 -0.70 1.55
CA LEU A 13 10.30 0.69 1.17
C LEU A 13 9.28 0.74 0.04
N MET A 14 8.19 1.46 0.25
CA MET A 14 7.17 1.68 -0.76
C MET A 14 7.07 3.17 -1.06
N ILE A 15 7.09 3.53 -2.33
CA ILE A 15 6.95 4.91 -2.80
C ILE A 15 5.65 4.95 -3.61
N SER A 16 4.63 5.67 -3.13
CA SER A 16 3.39 5.88 -3.88
C SER A 16 3.27 7.34 -4.29
N ALA A 17 2.73 7.60 -5.47
CA ALA A 17 2.57 8.94 -6.00
C ALA A 17 1.30 9.05 -6.85
N ASN A 18 0.66 10.21 -6.81
CA ASN A 18 -0.46 10.52 -7.71
C ASN A 18 -0.03 11.24 -8.99
N GLY A 19 1.27 11.24 -9.29
CA GLY A 19 1.83 11.71 -10.55
C GLY A 19 3.24 11.19 -10.70
N PRO A 20 3.94 11.51 -11.81
CA PRO A 20 5.26 10.99 -12.04
C PRO A 20 6.25 11.50 -10.99
N VAL A 21 6.98 10.57 -10.37
CA VAL A 21 8.09 10.86 -9.47
C VAL A 21 9.31 10.06 -9.89
N ASP A 22 10.41 10.75 -10.15
CA ASP A 22 11.71 10.11 -10.28
C ASP A 22 12.29 9.91 -8.88
N TYR A 23 12.80 8.73 -8.58
CA TYR A 23 13.44 8.44 -7.31
C TYR A 23 14.79 7.76 -7.47
N GLU A 24 15.63 7.93 -6.46
CA GLU A 24 16.86 7.18 -6.29
C GLU A 24 16.98 6.78 -4.83
N PHE A 25 17.22 5.50 -4.57
CA PHE A 25 17.27 4.92 -3.23
C PHE A 25 18.50 4.01 -3.09
N THR A 26 19.25 4.18 -2.00
CA THR A 26 20.48 3.43 -1.73
C THR A 26 20.47 2.80 -0.34
N VAL A 27 20.91 1.54 -0.25
CA VAL A 27 21.03 0.77 1.01
C VAL A 27 22.44 0.20 1.23
N ASP A 28 22.80 -0.04 2.48
CA ASP A 28 24.05 -0.69 2.88
C ASP A 28 23.96 -2.24 3.00
N GLY A 29 22.98 -2.84 2.31
CA GLY A 29 22.75 -4.29 2.30
C GLY A 29 22.31 -4.81 0.93
N THR A 30 21.31 -5.70 0.92
CA THR A 30 20.68 -6.20 -0.31
C THR A 30 19.42 -5.42 -0.62
N LEU A 31 19.11 -5.26 -1.90
CA LEU A 31 17.94 -4.57 -2.40
C LEU A 31 17.36 -5.36 -3.58
N GLU A 32 16.05 -5.55 -3.60
CA GLU A 32 15.32 -6.19 -4.68
C GLU A 32 13.93 -5.57 -4.85
N ALA A 33 13.46 -5.52 -6.10
CA ALA A 33 12.09 -5.20 -6.45
C ALA A 33 11.12 -6.21 -5.80
N ASP A 34 10.03 -5.73 -5.22
CA ASP A 34 8.94 -6.55 -4.74
C ASP A 34 7.85 -6.65 -5.81
N THR A 35 7.95 -7.68 -6.64
CA THR A 35 7.06 -7.89 -7.79
C THR A 35 5.85 -8.76 -7.45
N GLU A 36 5.73 -9.23 -6.20
CA GLU A 36 4.69 -10.19 -5.77
C GLU A 36 3.72 -9.56 -4.77
N PHE A 37 4.17 -8.57 -4.01
CA PHE A 37 3.40 -7.93 -2.94
C PHE A 37 3.39 -6.41 -3.14
N GLY A 38 2.45 -5.74 -2.47
CA GLY A 38 2.22 -4.30 -2.67
C GLY A 38 1.12 -3.97 -3.67
N ASP A 39 0.46 -4.96 -4.27
CA ASP A 39 -0.80 -4.73 -4.96
C ASP A 39 -1.93 -4.60 -3.92
N PHE A 40 -2.47 -3.39 -3.84
CA PHE A 40 -3.59 -3.02 -2.98
C PHE A 40 -4.80 -2.54 -3.78
N SER A 41 -4.81 -2.76 -5.10
CA SER A 41 -5.99 -2.46 -5.92
C SER A 41 -7.16 -3.37 -5.52
N ALA A 42 -8.39 -2.88 -5.66
CA ALA A 42 -9.54 -3.76 -5.46
C ALA A 42 -9.63 -4.80 -6.60
N ASP A 43 -10.13 -5.99 -6.26
CA ASP A 43 -10.33 -7.06 -7.22
C ASP A 43 -11.58 -6.81 -8.08
N GLU A 44 -11.59 -7.32 -9.31
CA GLU A 44 -12.76 -7.17 -10.21
C GLU A 44 -14.02 -7.88 -9.68
N ASP A 45 -13.87 -8.85 -8.78
CA ASP A 45 -14.96 -9.58 -8.16
C ASP A 45 -15.41 -9.02 -6.81
N ASP A 46 -14.89 -7.85 -6.39
CA ASP A 46 -15.41 -7.11 -5.25
C ASP A 46 -16.87 -6.68 -5.46
N ILE A 47 -17.79 -7.35 -4.76
CA ILE A 47 -19.23 -7.14 -4.94
C ILE A 47 -19.75 -6.10 -3.93
N VAL A 48 -20.09 -4.92 -4.45
CA VAL A 48 -20.94 -3.96 -3.72
C VAL A 48 -22.38 -4.46 -3.67
N PHE A 49 -22.96 -4.53 -2.47
CA PHE A 49 -24.35 -4.94 -2.24
C PHE A 49 -25.12 -3.95 -1.35
N ASP A 50 -26.45 -4.08 -1.32
CA ASP A 50 -27.35 -3.32 -0.44
C ASP A 50 -27.58 -4.10 0.86
N PRO A 51 -27.04 -3.64 2.01
CA PRO A 51 -27.17 -4.34 3.29
C PRO A 51 -28.54 -4.07 3.95
N ASP A 52 -29.01 -5.01 4.76
CA ASP A 52 -30.15 -4.75 5.64
C ASP A 52 -29.74 -3.76 6.75
N GLY A 53 -30.23 -2.51 6.73
CA GLY A 53 -29.96 -1.57 7.81
C GLY A 53 -30.00 -0.09 7.42
N PRO A 54 -29.36 0.79 8.24
CA PRO A 54 -29.23 2.21 7.92
C PRO A 54 -28.19 2.50 6.83
N ALA A 55 -27.21 1.61 6.65
CA ALA A 55 -26.25 1.67 5.55
C ALA A 55 -26.98 1.47 4.21
N GLY A 56 -26.56 2.21 3.19
CA GLY A 56 -27.12 2.13 1.84
C GLY A 56 -26.30 1.27 0.88
N GLN A 57 -25.04 0.99 1.22
CA GLN A 57 -24.13 0.12 0.47
C GLN A 57 -23.17 -0.61 1.40
N ALA A 58 -22.66 -1.76 0.97
CA ALA A 58 -21.68 -2.54 1.71
C ALA A 58 -20.76 -3.35 0.78
N VAL A 59 -19.57 -3.65 1.29
CA VAL A 59 -18.62 -4.63 0.72
C VAL A 59 -18.23 -5.61 1.83
N ARG A 60 -18.09 -6.88 1.47
CA ARG A 60 -17.54 -7.95 2.32
C ARG A 60 -16.58 -8.74 1.48
N ASP A 61 -15.34 -8.83 1.93
CA ASP A 61 -14.35 -9.60 1.22
C ASP A 61 -13.22 -10.11 2.14
N GLU A 62 -12.30 -10.87 1.56
CA GLU A 62 -11.07 -11.37 2.17
C GLU A 62 -9.85 -10.93 1.35
N THR A 63 -8.92 -10.24 2.00
CA THR A 63 -7.65 -9.81 1.38
C THR A 63 -6.43 -10.45 2.05
N GLY A 64 -5.24 -10.12 1.55
CA GLY A 64 -3.96 -10.61 2.05
C GLY A 64 -3.51 -11.92 1.41
N PRO A 65 -2.22 -12.28 1.53
CA PRO A 65 -1.70 -13.52 0.98
C PRO A 65 -2.28 -14.75 1.67
N ARG A 66 -2.30 -15.86 0.93
CA ARG A 66 -2.63 -17.18 1.48
C ARG A 66 -1.63 -17.59 2.57
N PRO A 67 -2.02 -18.44 3.54
CA PRO A 67 -1.17 -18.82 4.67
C PRO A 67 0.24 -19.29 4.30
N GLU A 68 0.40 -19.99 3.17
CA GLU A 68 1.70 -20.46 2.67
C GLU A 68 2.67 -19.34 2.24
N ASN A 69 2.14 -18.16 1.92
CA ASN A 69 2.88 -16.98 1.47
C ASN A 69 2.77 -15.81 2.47
N ALA A 70 2.12 -16.02 3.60
CA ALA A 70 1.80 -14.99 4.58
C ALA A 70 2.91 -14.76 5.62
N GLY A 71 2.83 -13.62 6.30
CA GLY A 71 3.73 -13.16 7.35
C GLY A 71 4.79 -12.19 6.86
N GLU A 72 5.67 -11.81 7.78
CA GLU A 72 6.79 -10.89 7.51
C GLU A 72 6.31 -9.61 6.80
N THR A 73 6.91 -9.29 5.66
CA THR A 73 6.64 -8.11 4.84
C THR A 73 5.77 -8.41 3.63
N ASN A 74 5.03 -9.52 3.60
CA ASN A 74 4.26 -9.93 2.43
C ASN A 74 2.84 -9.34 2.45
N PHE A 75 2.67 -8.05 2.13
CA PHE A 75 1.36 -7.39 2.18
C PHE A 75 0.64 -7.42 0.83
N LEU A 76 -0.64 -7.78 0.85
CA LEU A 76 -1.62 -7.55 -0.22
C LEU A 76 -2.82 -6.81 0.38
N GLY A 77 -3.73 -6.33 -0.44
CA GLY A 77 -4.78 -5.45 0.03
C GLY A 77 -5.81 -5.12 -1.04
N ASP A 78 -6.82 -4.36 -0.63
CA ASP A 78 -7.85 -3.84 -1.52
C ASP A 78 -8.07 -2.35 -1.25
N ARG A 79 -8.49 -1.63 -2.28
CA ARG A 79 -8.71 -0.18 -2.24
C ARG A 79 -10.08 0.20 -2.75
N PHE A 80 -10.73 1.08 -2.02
CA PHE A 80 -12.06 1.61 -2.35
C PHE A 80 -12.06 3.12 -2.37
N ILE A 81 -12.84 3.69 -3.29
CA ILE A 81 -13.21 5.10 -3.29
C ILE A 81 -14.60 5.24 -2.67
N ILE A 82 -14.70 5.99 -1.58
CA ILE A 82 -15.96 6.15 -0.82
C ILE A 82 -16.37 7.60 -0.68
N SER A 83 -17.67 7.86 -0.59
CA SER A 83 -18.22 9.14 -0.17
C SER A 83 -19.42 8.92 0.75
N GLY A 84 -19.33 9.38 2.00
CA GLY A 84 -20.36 9.15 3.01
C GLY A 84 -19.77 8.81 4.37
N TYR A 85 -20.64 8.42 5.31
CA TYR A 85 -20.22 7.89 6.60
C TYR A 85 -19.97 6.40 6.48
N ALA A 86 -18.80 5.94 6.91
CA ALA A 86 -18.39 4.55 6.78
C ALA A 86 -18.10 3.92 8.14
N GLN A 87 -18.44 2.64 8.24
CA GLN A 87 -18.04 1.76 9.32
C GLN A 87 -17.26 0.60 8.71
N LEU A 88 -15.98 0.49 9.07
CA LEU A 88 -15.11 -0.60 8.63
C LEU A 88 -14.79 -1.54 9.80
N THR A 89 -14.99 -2.83 9.59
CA THR A 89 -14.51 -3.90 10.47
C THR A 89 -13.47 -4.72 9.73
N VAL A 90 -12.27 -4.86 10.31
CA VAL A 90 -11.18 -5.68 9.76
C VAL A 90 -10.81 -6.76 10.77
N VAL A 91 -10.70 -8.00 10.32
CA VAL A 91 -10.47 -9.19 11.16
C VAL A 91 -9.36 -10.04 10.55
N PRO A 92 -8.08 -9.74 10.87
CA PRO A 92 -6.97 -10.59 10.45
C PRO A 92 -6.99 -11.93 11.19
N GLU A 93 -6.56 -13.00 10.52
CA GLU A 93 -6.32 -14.27 11.20
C GLU A 93 -5.23 -14.15 12.28
N PRO A 94 -5.28 -14.97 13.36
CA PRO A 94 -4.33 -14.84 14.47
C PRO A 94 -2.87 -14.99 14.03
N GLY A 95 -2.07 -13.96 14.30
CA GLY A 95 -0.63 -13.94 13.98
C GLY A 95 -0.28 -13.14 12.73
N TYR A 96 -1.27 -12.56 12.06
CA TYR A 96 -1.08 -11.62 10.96
C TYR A 96 -1.46 -10.20 11.36
N ASP A 97 -0.89 -9.25 10.64
CA ASP A 97 -1.13 -7.81 10.78
C ASP A 97 -2.01 -7.33 9.63
N ALA A 98 -2.88 -6.37 9.95
CA ALA A 98 -3.66 -5.64 8.96
C ALA A 98 -3.63 -4.14 9.27
N TYR A 99 -3.54 -3.33 8.22
CA TYR A 99 -3.50 -1.89 8.28
C TYR A 99 -4.63 -1.29 7.44
N VAL A 100 -5.08 -0.11 7.85
CA VAL A 100 -6.10 0.65 7.11
C VAL A 100 -5.54 2.03 6.87
N TYR A 101 -5.66 2.52 5.64
CA TYR A 101 -5.27 3.87 5.25
C TYR A 101 -6.48 4.62 4.73
N VAL A 102 -6.56 5.90 5.04
CA VAL A 102 -7.58 6.82 4.52
C VAL A 102 -6.86 7.99 3.89
N ASP A 103 -7.07 8.21 2.60
CA ASP A 103 -6.28 9.17 1.81
C ASP A 103 -4.77 8.98 2.06
N GLU A 104 -4.30 7.75 1.90
CA GLU A 104 -2.89 7.35 2.06
C GLU A 104 -2.31 7.45 3.49
N MET A 105 -3.13 7.86 4.47
CA MET A 105 -2.74 8.01 5.88
C MET A 105 -3.18 6.83 6.73
N LEU A 106 -2.24 6.21 7.45
CA LEU A 106 -2.52 5.08 8.35
C LEU A 106 -3.50 5.49 9.47
N VAL A 107 -4.56 4.71 9.64
CA VAL A 107 -5.56 4.86 10.70
C VAL A 107 -5.64 3.59 11.57
N SER A 108 -6.18 3.73 12.78
CA SER A 108 -6.34 2.61 13.71
C SER A 108 -7.35 1.60 13.18
N PRO A 109 -7.01 0.30 13.04
CA PRO A 109 -7.86 -0.71 12.37
C PRO A 109 -9.09 -1.17 13.19
N LEU A 110 -9.14 -0.87 14.48
CA LEU A 110 -10.26 -1.24 15.35
C LEU A 110 -11.45 -0.29 15.15
N ALA A 111 -12.40 -0.73 14.32
CA ALA A 111 -13.67 -0.05 14.02
C ALA A 111 -13.46 1.40 13.58
N VAL A 112 -13.12 1.59 12.31
CA VAL A 112 -12.98 2.93 11.76
C VAL A 112 -14.37 3.50 11.50
N GLU A 113 -14.83 4.39 12.38
CA GLU A 113 -15.89 5.34 12.04
C GLU A 113 -15.24 6.47 11.25
N LEU A 114 -15.38 6.44 9.93
CA LEU A 114 -14.88 7.51 9.08
C LEU A 114 -15.89 8.65 9.15
N PRO A 115 -15.51 9.84 9.70
CA PRO A 115 -16.41 10.97 9.73
C PRO A 115 -16.87 11.27 8.31
N GLY A 116 -18.19 11.25 8.12
CA GLY A 116 -18.78 11.41 6.81
C GLY A 116 -18.51 12.79 6.25
N TYR A 117 -17.56 12.91 5.33
CA TYR A 117 -17.43 14.08 4.48
C TYR A 117 -18.49 13.98 3.39
N VAL A 118 -19.71 14.37 3.73
CA VAL A 118 -20.83 14.34 2.78
C VAL A 118 -20.46 15.20 1.56
N ASN A 119 -20.42 14.59 0.38
CA ASN A 119 -19.99 15.15 -0.93
C ASN A 119 -18.47 15.27 -1.15
N GLU A 120 -17.64 14.62 -0.34
CA GLU A 120 -16.22 14.44 -0.64
C GLU A 120 -15.93 12.96 -0.79
N TRP A 121 -15.09 12.62 -1.76
CA TRP A 121 -14.68 11.25 -2.02
C TRP A 121 -13.31 11.01 -1.39
N ARG A 122 -13.12 9.89 -0.72
CA ARG A 122 -11.91 9.48 0.00
C ARG A 122 -11.41 8.14 -0.53
N SER A 123 -10.11 7.88 -0.48
CA SER A 123 -9.60 6.52 -0.64
C SER A 123 -9.60 5.81 0.72
N VAL A 124 -9.95 4.53 0.72
CA VAL A 124 -9.77 3.60 1.83
C VAL A 124 -8.99 2.42 1.30
N MET A 125 -7.85 2.13 1.91
CA MET A 125 -6.99 1.02 1.52
C MET A 125 -6.83 0.10 2.73
N ILE A 126 -7.08 -1.20 2.53
CA ILE A 126 -6.98 -2.24 3.56
C ILE A 126 -5.84 -3.13 3.13
N THR A 127 -4.80 -3.26 3.95
CA THR A 127 -3.65 -4.12 3.63
C THR A 127 -3.46 -5.15 4.72
N ALA A 128 -3.00 -6.33 4.37
CA ALA A 128 -2.73 -7.40 5.31
C ALA A 128 -1.56 -8.28 4.87
N ASN A 129 -0.78 -8.77 5.83
CA ASN A 129 0.27 -9.76 5.57
C ASN A 129 -0.20 -11.20 5.75
N GLY A 130 -1.51 -11.44 5.76
CA GLY A 130 -2.11 -12.76 5.78
C GLY A 130 -3.62 -12.68 5.62
N PRO A 131 -4.33 -13.83 5.62
CA PRO A 131 -5.75 -13.87 5.35
C PRO A 131 -6.52 -12.97 6.33
N THR A 132 -7.26 -12.03 5.76
CA THR A 132 -7.95 -10.99 6.52
C THR A 132 -9.32 -10.73 5.93
N ALA A 133 -10.36 -11.04 6.69
CA ALA A 133 -11.72 -10.70 6.32
C ALA A 133 -12.05 -9.26 6.72
N TYR A 134 -12.86 -8.58 5.93
CA TYR A 134 -13.39 -7.28 6.31
C TYR A 134 -14.85 -7.07 5.86
N GLU A 135 -15.49 -6.09 6.50
CA GLU A 135 -16.80 -5.59 6.12
C GLU A 135 -16.78 -4.06 6.19
N LEU A 136 -17.10 -3.43 5.06
CA LEU A 136 -17.24 -1.99 4.92
C LEU A 136 -18.70 -1.65 4.69
N LEU A 137 -19.34 -1.00 5.68
CA LEU A 137 -20.71 -0.51 5.60
C LEU A 137 -20.70 1.00 5.34
N LEU A 138 -21.52 1.48 4.41
CA LEU A 138 -21.51 2.87 4.00
C LEU A 138 -22.92 3.47 3.92
N GLU A 139 -23.09 4.61 4.59
CA GLU A 139 -24.18 5.56 4.33
C GLU A 139 -23.73 6.55 3.24
N GLY A 140 -23.79 6.11 1.99
CA GLY A 140 -23.25 6.89 0.86
C GLY A 140 -23.02 6.09 -0.41
N ALA A 141 -21.92 6.39 -1.11
CA ALA A 141 -21.49 5.74 -2.35
C ALA A 141 -20.09 5.13 -2.22
N ILE A 142 -19.93 3.87 -2.63
CA ILE A 142 -18.65 3.14 -2.69
C ILE A 142 -18.38 2.67 -4.13
N GLN A 143 -17.11 2.66 -4.50
CA GLN A 143 -16.59 2.12 -5.75
C GLN A 143 -15.28 1.36 -5.47
N PRO A 144 -15.14 0.10 -5.93
CA PRO A 144 -13.85 -0.58 -5.99
C PRO A 144 -12.86 0.21 -6.85
N ASP A 145 -11.63 0.41 -6.36
CA ASP A 145 -10.56 1.13 -7.04
C ASP A 145 -9.59 0.13 -7.70
N THR A 146 -9.92 -0.27 -8.93
CA THR A 146 -9.15 -1.27 -9.71
C THR A 146 -7.98 -0.65 -10.48
N ASP A 147 -7.93 0.68 -10.56
CA ASP A 147 -6.97 1.40 -11.41
C ASP A 147 -5.86 2.06 -10.57
N SER A 148 -5.90 1.93 -9.24
CA SER A 148 -4.99 2.56 -8.29
C SER A 148 -4.66 1.60 -7.16
N GLY A 149 -3.53 1.81 -6.47
CA GLY A 149 -3.12 0.99 -5.34
C GLY A 149 -2.18 -0.15 -5.73
N ASP A 150 -1.87 -0.33 -7.00
CA ASP A 150 -0.75 -1.18 -7.40
C ASP A 150 0.56 -0.44 -7.08
N PHE A 151 1.24 -0.93 -6.05
CA PHE A 151 2.55 -0.48 -5.63
C PHE A 151 3.61 -1.57 -5.78
N SER A 152 3.31 -2.66 -6.50
CA SER A 152 4.30 -3.68 -6.80
C SER A 152 5.34 -3.12 -7.77
N ALA A 153 6.61 -3.42 -7.52
CA ALA A 153 7.68 -3.00 -8.41
C ALA A 153 7.68 -3.82 -9.71
N ASP A 154 8.15 -3.20 -10.78
CA ASP A 154 8.27 -3.86 -12.08
C ASP A 154 9.42 -4.89 -12.09
N SER A 155 9.23 -5.98 -12.82
CA SER A 155 10.21 -7.09 -12.84
C SER A 155 11.53 -6.77 -13.55
N ASP A 156 11.58 -5.67 -14.32
CA ASP A 156 12.77 -5.22 -15.05
C ASP A 156 13.50 -4.05 -14.38
N GLU A 157 13.06 -3.63 -13.19
CA GLU A 157 13.76 -2.64 -12.37
C GLU A 157 15.17 -3.14 -12.01
N ALA A 158 16.17 -2.31 -12.34
CA ALA A 158 17.56 -2.71 -12.24
C ALA A 158 18.25 -2.07 -11.03
N THR A 159 18.91 -2.89 -10.22
CA THR A 159 19.79 -2.40 -9.16
C THR A 159 21.24 -2.28 -9.63
N THR A 160 21.95 -1.30 -9.06
CA THR A 160 23.38 -1.05 -9.30
C THR A 160 24.16 -1.29 -8.02
N GLN A 161 25.13 -2.21 -8.06
CA GLN A 161 26.07 -2.40 -6.95
C GLN A 161 27.21 -1.38 -7.03
N ASN A 162 27.39 -0.61 -5.95
CA ASN A 162 28.40 0.43 -5.85
C ASN A 162 29.75 -0.11 -5.37
N ALA A 163 30.81 0.67 -5.61
CA ALA A 163 32.18 0.30 -5.22
C ALA A 163 32.41 0.30 -3.69
N ASP A 164 31.58 1.01 -2.93
CA ASP A 164 31.62 1.06 -1.47
C ASP A 164 30.82 -0.06 -0.79
N GLY A 165 30.17 -0.93 -1.59
CA GLY A 165 29.39 -2.06 -1.10
C GLY A 165 27.89 -1.76 -0.93
N THR A 166 27.44 -0.53 -1.14
CA THR A 166 26.01 -0.19 -1.16
C THR A 166 25.34 -0.65 -2.46
N VAL A 167 24.01 -0.70 -2.46
CA VAL A 167 23.19 -1.02 -3.64
C VAL A 167 22.19 0.12 -3.87
N THR A 168 22.12 0.61 -5.11
CA THR A 168 21.23 1.70 -5.52
C THR A 168 20.21 1.22 -6.53
N VAL A 169 18.98 1.73 -6.42
CA VAL A 169 17.97 1.69 -7.49
C VAL A 169 17.58 3.11 -7.87
N ALA A 170 17.26 3.33 -9.14
CA ALA A 170 16.75 4.59 -9.63
C ALA A 170 15.68 4.32 -10.70
N ASP A 171 14.49 4.84 -10.49
CA ASP A 171 13.36 4.65 -11.41
C ASP A 171 12.35 5.81 -11.36
N THR A 172 11.29 5.68 -12.14
CA THR A 172 10.14 6.59 -12.19
C THR A 172 8.86 5.81 -11.89
N THR A 173 8.11 6.23 -10.86
CA THR A 173 6.79 5.66 -10.56
C THR A 173 5.67 6.69 -10.66
N GLY A 174 4.43 6.25 -10.41
CA GLY A 174 3.22 7.06 -10.41
C GLY A 174 2.57 7.17 -11.80
N PRO A 175 1.30 7.63 -11.86
CA PRO A 175 0.58 7.74 -13.11
C PRO A 175 1.20 8.80 -14.03
N ARG A 176 1.13 8.57 -15.34
CA ARG A 176 1.59 9.54 -16.35
C ARG A 176 0.82 10.87 -16.22
N PRO A 177 1.38 12.01 -16.66
CA PRO A 177 0.76 13.32 -16.46
C PRO A 177 -0.68 13.48 -16.94
N ALA A 178 -1.09 12.73 -17.97
CA ALA A 178 -2.46 12.77 -18.49
C ALA A 178 -3.50 12.13 -17.55
N ASP A 179 -3.03 11.21 -16.69
CA ASP A 179 -3.81 10.38 -15.79
C ASP A 179 -3.51 10.73 -14.31
N ALA A 180 -2.69 11.76 -14.08
CA ALA A 180 -2.18 12.18 -12.77
C ALA A 180 -3.11 13.14 -12.02
N GLY A 181 -2.95 13.16 -10.70
CA GLY A 181 -3.62 14.01 -9.73
C GLY A 181 -4.78 13.30 -9.03
N GLY A 182 -5.36 14.00 -8.05
CA GLY A 182 -6.48 13.48 -7.29
C GLY A 182 -6.08 12.26 -6.45
N ARG A 183 -6.85 11.17 -6.56
CA ARG A 183 -6.73 9.96 -5.73
C ARG A 183 -6.15 8.75 -6.45
N HIS A 184 -5.68 8.94 -7.69
CA HIS A 184 -5.08 7.87 -8.47
C HIS A 184 -3.60 7.79 -8.09
N PHE A 185 -3.27 6.90 -7.16
CA PHE A 185 -1.91 6.61 -6.71
C PHE A 185 -1.43 5.28 -7.31
N LEU A 186 -0.22 5.30 -7.86
CA LEU A 186 0.57 4.13 -8.25
C LEU A 186 1.95 4.26 -7.59
N GLY A 187 2.74 3.21 -7.61
CA GLY A 187 3.95 3.18 -6.81
C GLY A 187 4.82 1.97 -7.10
N ASP A 188 5.98 1.95 -6.45
CA ASP A 188 6.90 0.82 -6.50
C ASP A 188 7.28 0.44 -5.07
N ARG A 189 7.47 -0.85 -4.84
CA ARG A 189 7.81 -1.43 -3.55
C ARG A 189 9.08 -2.26 -3.67
N TYR A 190 9.96 -2.07 -2.71
CA TYR A 190 11.24 -2.77 -2.61
C TYR A 190 11.36 -3.50 -1.30
N ARG A 191 12.04 -4.65 -1.34
CA ARG A 191 12.52 -5.36 -0.16
C ARG A 191 14.01 -5.17 -0.02
N PHE A 192 14.45 -4.91 1.20
CA PHE A 192 15.87 -4.71 1.47
C PHE A 192 16.26 -5.15 2.87
N ASN A 193 17.56 -5.32 3.08
CA ASN A 193 18.13 -5.40 4.41
C ASN A 193 19.23 -4.35 4.59
N GLY A 194 19.64 -4.14 5.84
CA GLY A 194 20.53 -3.05 6.19
C GLY A 194 19.74 -1.76 6.48
N SER A 195 20.33 -0.63 6.12
CA SER A 195 19.84 0.73 6.39
C SER A 195 19.74 1.51 5.10
N ILE A 196 18.80 2.44 5.07
CA ILE A 196 18.66 3.45 4.02
C ILE A 196 19.77 4.49 4.20
N GLU A 197 20.69 4.56 3.24
CA GLU A 197 21.79 5.53 3.25
C GLU A 197 21.40 6.84 2.55
N ALA A 198 20.58 6.75 1.51
CA ALA A 198 20.08 7.90 0.77
C ALA A 198 18.73 7.59 0.11
N LEU A 199 17.83 8.57 0.13
CA LEU A 199 16.60 8.59 -0.66
C LEU A 199 16.45 9.99 -1.27
N SER A 200 16.27 10.05 -2.58
CA SER A 200 16.00 11.26 -3.36
C SER A 200 14.69 11.09 -4.12
N LEU A 201 13.88 12.15 -4.15
CA LEU A 201 12.61 12.21 -4.85
C LEU A 201 12.55 13.51 -5.65
N ASP A 202 12.34 13.42 -6.96
CA ASP A 202 12.17 14.56 -7.86
C ASP A 202 10.78 14.52 -8.53
N TYR A 203 9.96 15.52 -8.21
CA TYR A 203 8.59 15.65 -8.71
C TYR A 203 8.07 17.09 -8.55
N ASP A 204 7.03 17.43 -9.30
CA ASP A 204 6.35 18.72 -9.15
C ASP A 204 5.45 18.72 -7.91
N ARG A 205 6.03 19.11 -6.76
CA ARG A 205 5.34 19.27 -5.46
C ARG A 205 4.16 20.24 -5.47
N SER A 206 4.02 21.06 -6.52
CA SER A 206 2.87 21.96 -6.66
C SER A 206 1.67 21.29 -7.32
N GLN A 207 1.89 20.11 -7.92
CA GLN A 207 0.87 19.36 -8.65
C GLN A 207 0.60 17.97 -8.07
N TYR A 208 1.64 17.32 -7.57
CA TYR A 208 1.58 15.92 -7.17
C TYR A 208 1.94 15.71 -5.69
N GLU A 209 1.42 14.62 -5.17
CA GLU A 209 1.63 14.11 -3.83
C GLU A 209 2.40 12.79 -3.94
N VAL A 210 3.33 12.59 -3.00
CA VAL A 210 4.14 11.40 -2.86
C VAL A 210 4.10 10.98 -1.40
N ASN A 211 3.89 9.70 -1.14
CA ASN A 211 3.98 9.08 0.17
C ASN A 211 5.11 8.05 0.16
N VAL A 212 5.86 8.00 1.26
CA VAL A 212 6.92 6.99 1.45
C VAL A 212 6.55 6.17 2.67
N TYR A 213 6.55 4.85 2.52
CA TYR A 213 6.26 3.92 3.59
C TYR A 213 7.48 3.07 3.88
N PHE A 214 7.84 2.98 5.15
CA PHE A 214 8.86 2.08 5.67
C PHE A 214 8.16 1.06 6.56
N ASP A 215 8.28 -0.24 6.24
CA ASP A 215 7.56 -1.31 6.93
C ASP A 215 6.06 -0.96 7.09
N GLU A 216 5.43 -0.58 5.96
CA GLU A 216 4.02 -0.21 5.81
C GLU A 216 3.59 1.03 6.62
N GLN A 217 4.53 1.73 7.27
CA GLN A 217 4.24 2.97 7.98
C GLN A 217 4.66 4.17 7.16
N ASN A 218 3.73 5.12 6.95
CA ASN A 218 4.04 6.38 6.27
C ASN A 218 5.09 7.17 7.09
N VAL A 219 6.19 7.54 6.44
CA VAL A 219 7.35 8.25 7.03
C VAL A 219 7.64 9.61 6.38
N GLY A 220 6.80 10.08 5.44
CA GLY A 220 7.07 11.27 4.63
C GLY A 220 5.82 12.02 4.19
#